data_AF-A0A9W3G0A9-F1
#
_entry.id   AF-A0A9W3G0A9-F1
#
_cell.length_a   1.000
_cell.length_b   1.000
_cell.length_c   1.000
_cell.angle_alpha   90.00
_cell.angle_beta   90.00
_cell.angle_gamma   90.00
#
_symmetry.space_group_name_H-M   'P 1'
#
loop_
_entity.id
_entity.type
_entity.pdbx_description
1 polymer ?
#
loop_
_entity_poly.entity_id
_entity_poly.type
_entity_poly.pdbx_seq_one_letter_code
_entity_poly.pdbx_strand_id
1 'polypeptide(L)'
;MEAVLPIMSQFPEIETCVECSAKNLKNISELFYYAQKAVLHPTAPLYDPEAKQLRPACAQALTRIFRLSDQDMDQALNDQELNAFQKSCFGHPLAPQALEDVKMVVSRNVAGGVRDDRLTLDGFLFLNMLFIQRGRHETTWTILRRFGYGDSLELTADYLFPPWGAAASRAESPQVGGLPSSASLAPCRLRVPPGCSAELNHRGYQFVQRMFEKHDQDRDGALSPAELQSLFSVFPAAPWGPQLSRTVRTEAGRLPLHGYLCQWTLVTYLDVQCCLEHLGYLGYPTLYEQDSQAHAITVTREKRLDQEKGQTQRSVLLCKVVGARGVGKSSFLQAFLGRGLGHQGAQDPAEESSTYAIDTVQVNGQEKYLILCEVGADSLLTVAADATCDVACLMFDGSDPASFTLCASVYKADLPGGISSPGLSPTEFCRRHRLPAPTPFSCAGPAMPDTTIFTRLATMATFPRRRWRVQQQGSPLSYRHLVHGERHTTSFWLRVALGAAGAAVAAVLSFSLYRVLVKSR
;
A
#
# COMPACT_ATOMS: atom_id res chain seq x y z
N MET A 1 -3.80 56.24 7.83
CA MET A 1 -2.81 55.32 7.22
C MET A 1 -1.37 55.78 7.46
N GLU A 2 -1.04 57.07 7.33
CA GLU A 2 0.33 57.59 7.56
C GLU A 2 0.94 57.24 8.92
N ALA A 3 0.14 57.20 9.99
CA ALA A 3 0.61 56.83 11.33
C ALA A 3 0.96 55.33 11.49
N VAL A 4 0.52 54.47 10.57
CA VAL A 4 0.64 53.01 10.67
C VAL A 4 1.84 52.49 9.88
N LEU A 5 2.23 53.20 8.81
CA LEU A 5 3.37 52.85 7.97
C LEU A 5 4.69 52.65 8.75
N PRO A 6 5.04 53.49 9.76
CA PRO A 6 6.26 53.28 10.54
C PRO A 6 6.22 51.98 11.34
N ILE A 7 5.04 51.60 11.86
CA ILE A 7 4.87 50.38 12.64
C ILE A 7 4.98 49.15 11.73
N MET A 8 4.35 49.18 10.56
CA MET A 8 4.49 48.11 9.56
C MET A 8 5.93 47.98 9.04
N SER A 9 6.69 49.08 8.96
CA SER A 9 8.11 49.01 8.62
C SER A 9 8.99 48.46 9.74
N GLN A 10 8.57 48.61 11.00
CA GLN A 10 9.30 48.14 12.17
C GLN A 10 9.01 46.67 12.49
N PHE A 11 7.79 46.21 12.23
CA PHE A 11 7.31 44.86 12.50
C PHE A 11 6.85 44.20 11.20
N PRO A 12 7.76 43.50 10.48
CA PRO A 12 7.45 42.88 9.19
C PRO A 12 6.41 41.76 9.29
N GLU A 13 6.10 41.27 10.49
CA GLU A 13 5.04 40.29 10.74
C GLU A 13 3.63 40.89 10.65
N ILE A 14 3.50 42.23 10.62
CA ILE A 14 2.20 42.90 10.50
C ILE A 14 1.74 42.89 9.03
N GLU A 15 0.91 41.91 8.70
CA GLU A 15 0.41 41.71 7.34
C GLU A 15 -0.74 42.65 6.94
N THR A 16 -1.60 43.03 7.88
CA THR A 16 -2.82 43.80 7.57
C THR A 16 -3.17 44.74 8.72
N CYS A 17 -3.59 45.95 8.38
CA CYS A 17 -4.09 46.94 9.32
C CYS A 17 -5.52 47.32 8.95
N VAL A 18 -6.46 47.17 9.90
CA VAL A 18 -7.88 47.41 9.69
C VAL A 18 -8.31 48.60 10.53
N GLU A 19 -8.78 49.67 9.90
CA GLU A 19 -9.39 50.78 10.61
C GLU A 19 -10.85 50.44 10.93
N CYS A 20 -11.15 50.17 12.20
CA CYS A 20 -12.49 49.78 12.64
C CYS A 20 -13.03 50.66 13.77
N SER A 21 -14.37 50.73 13.91
CA SER A 21 -15.03 51.40 15.04
C SER A 21 -16.25 50.62 15.49
N ALA A 22 -16.17 49.99 16.66
CA ALA A 22 -17.28 49.26 17.27
C ALA A 22 -18.47 50.18 17.58
N LYS A 23 -18.19 51.44 17.97
CA LYS A 23 -19.22 52.44 18.25
C LYS A 23 -20.00 52.86 17.00
N ASN A 24 -19.31 52.97 15.87
CA ASN A 24 -19.90 53.44 14.61
C ASN A 24 -20.20 52.31 13.62
N LEU A 25 -20.06 51.04 14.05
CA LEU A 25 -20.20 49.83 13.23
C LEU A 25 -19.35 49.85 11.94
N LYS A 26 -18.18 50.48 11.96
CA LYS A 26 -17.27 50.58 10.81
C LYS A 26 -16.32 49.39 10.78
N ASN A 27 -16.28 48.67 9.65
CA ASN A 27 -15.32 47.59 9.33
C ASN A 27 -15.25 46.44 10.35
N ILE A 28 -16.33 46.16 11.07
CA ILE A 28 -16.37 45.08 12.07
C ILE A 28 -16.27 43.71 11.42
N SER A 29 -17.03 43.44 10.37
CA SER A 29 -16.98 42.16 9.64
C SER A 29 -15.61 41.92 8.99
N GLU A 30 -15.01 42.99 8.46
CA GLU A 30 -13.69 42.94 7.84
C GLU A 30 -12.59 42.62 8.85
N LEU A 31 -12.66 43.20 10.06
CA LEU A 31 -11.76 42.87 11.18
C LEU A 31 -11.83 41.38 11.52
N PHE A 32 -13.04 40.83 11.69
CA PHE A 32 -13.20 39.40 11.98
C PHE A 32 -12.73 38.50 10.84
N TYR A 33 -13.00 38.90 9.58
CA TYR A 33 -12.53 38.19 8.41
C TYR A 33 -11.00 38.11 8.36
N TYR A 34 -10.29 39.22 8.53
CA TYR A 34 -8.82 39.21 8.52
C TYR A 34 -8.23 38.49 9.73
N ALA A 35 -8.83 38.63 10.92
CA ALA A 35 -8.39 37.89 12.10
C ALA A 35 -8.54 36.37 11.92
N GLN A 36 -9.67 35.92 11.37
CA GLN A 36 -9.89 34.51 11.05
C GLN A 36 -8.92 34.03 9.96
N LYS A 37 -8.71 34.84 8.91
CA LYS A 37 -7.82 34.52 7.80
C LYS A 37 -6.35 34.38 8.25
N ALA A 38 -5.88 35.23 9.15
CA ALA A 38 -4.52 35.17 9.67
C ALA A 38 -4.22 33.86 10.43
N VAL A 39 -5.23 33.30 11.10
CA VAL A 39 -5.12 32.00 11.79
C VAL A 39 -5.32 30.83 10.83
N LEU A 40 -6.33 30.92 9.95
CA LEU A 40 -6.65 29.84 9.03
C LEU A 40 -5.70 29.74 7.84
N HIS A 41 -4.98 30.78 7.46
CA HIS A 41 -4.16 30.80 6.26
C HIS A 41 -2.87 31.60 6.49
N PRO A 42 -2.01 31.19 7.45
CA PRO A 42 -0.85 31.98 7.83
C PRO A 42 0.12 32.14 6.65
N THR A 43 0.61 33.35 6.38
CA THR A 43 1.54 33.57 5.26
C THR A 43 3.00 33.28 5.64
N ALA A 44 3.33 33.44 6.92
CA ALA A 44 4.67 33.25 7.47
C ALA A 44 5.37 31.93 7.05
N PRO A 45 4.73 30.74 7.06
CA PRO A 45 5.40 29.51 6.60
C PRO A 45 5.57 29.43 5.07
N LEU A 46 4.77 30.17 4.30
CA LEU A 46 4.75 30.05 2.84
C LEU A 46 5.81 30.92 2.15
N TYR A 47 5.99 32.15 2.63
CA TYR A 47 6.68 33.20 1.90
C TYR A 47 7.60 34.01 2.80
N ASP A 48 8.74 34.40 2.24
CA ASP A 48 9.66 35.34 2.86
C ASP A 48 9.47 36.72 2.21
N PRO A 49 8.92 37.70 2.95
CA PRO A 49 8.69 39.04 2.42
C PRO A 49 9.98 39.82 2.16
N GLU A 50 11.08 39.51 2.85
CA GLU A 50 12.37 40.18 2.69
C GLU A 50 13.08 39.65 1.43
N ALA A 51 13.20 38.33 1.31
CA ALA A 51 13.80 37.68 0.15
C ALA A 51 12.91 37.74 -1.11
N LYS A 52 11.62 38.07 -0.93
CA LYS A 52 10.57 38.04 -1.95
C LYS A 52 10.43 36.69 -2.66
N GLN A 53 10.58 35.60 -1.91
CA GLN A 53 10.60 34.23 -2.43
C GLN A 53 9.77 33.29 -1.56
N LEU A 54 9.36 32.15 -2.12
CA LEU A 54 8.78 31.07 -1.35
C LEU A 54 9.82 30.53 -0.37
N ARG A 55 9.38 30.18 0.85
CA ARG A 55 10.27 29.50 1.79
C ARG A 55 10.61 28.08 1.29
N PRO A 56 11.80 27.53 1.63
CA PRO A 56 12.23 26.23 1.13
C PRO A 56 11.23 25.08 1.38
N ALA A 57 10.62 25.04 2.57
CA ALA A 57 9.61 24.03 2.92
C ALA A 57 8.36 24.13 2.03
N CYS A 58 7.90 25.35 1.73
CA CYS A 58 6.75 25.59 0.86
C CYS A 58 7.06 25.18 -0.58
N ALA A 59 8.25 25.56 -1.08
CA ALA A 59 8.72 25.16 -2.39
C ALA A 59 8.80 23.63 -2.51
N GLN A 60 9.37 22.94 -1.51
CA GLN A 60 9.45 21.48 -1.47
C GLN A 60 8.07 20.82 -1.48
N ALA A 61 7.12 21.32 -0.68
CA ALA A 61 5.76 20.81 -0.64
C ALA A 61 5.05 20.94 -1.99
N LEU A 62 5.17 22.11 -2.63
CA LEU A 62 4.61 22.39 -3.95
C LEU A 62 5.30 21.59 -5.05
N THR A 63 6.62 21.37 -4.98
CA THR A 63 7.35 20.49 -5.90
C THR A 63 6.85 19.06 -5.83
N ARG A 64 6.58 18.53 -4.62
CA ARG A 64 5.96 17.21 -4.48
C ARG A 64 4.58 17.17 -5.13
N ILE A 65 3.75 18.20 -4.89
CA ILE A 65 2.40 18.29 -5.49
C ILE A 65 2.48 18.33 -7.03
N PHE A 66 3.43 19.08 -7.58
CA PHE A 66 3.68 19.14 -9.01
C PHE A 66 4.01 17.75 -9.58
N ARG A 67 4.95 17.02 -8.97
CA ARG A 67 5.33 15.66 -9.39
C ARG A 67 4.18 14.65 -9.30
N LEU A 68 3.29 14.81 -8.32
CA LEU A 68 2.08 13.99 -8.21
C LEU A 68 1.08 14.30 -9.32
N SER A 69 1.05 15.56 -9.79
CA SER A 69 0.10 16.05 -10.80
C SER A 69 0.55 15.75 -12.22
N ASP A 70 1.86 15.82 -12.47
CA ASP A 70 2.53 15.42 -13.73
C ASP A 70 2.32 13.93 -13.95
N GLN A 71 1.41 13.53 -14.85
CA GLN A 71 1.03 12.14 -15.08
C GLN A 71 1.90 11.49 -16.14
N ASP A 72 2.32 12.25 -17.16
CA ASP A 72 3.14 11.73 -18.26
C ASP A 72 4.66 11.82 -18.00
N MET A 73 5.07 12.40 -16.86
CA MET A 73 6.46 12.53 -16.38
C MET A 73 7.34 13.35 -17.32
N ASP A 74 6.74 14.26 -18.09
CA ASP A 74 7.46 15.13 -19.01
C ASP A 74 8.04 16.39 -18.31
N GLN A 75 7.90 16.49 -16.99
CA GLN A 75 8.35 17.60 -16.15
C GLN A 75 7.61 18.92 -16.43
N ALA A 76 6.44 18.86 -17.05
CA ALA A 76 5.53 19.96 -17.27
C ALA A 76 4.09 19.52 -17.01
N LEU A 77 3.17 20.47 -16.87
CA LEU A 77 1.74 20.18 -16.74
C LEU A 77 1.04 20.66 -18.00
N ASN A 78 0.50 19.71 -18.75
CA ASN A 78 -0.35 19.99 -19.90
C ASN A 78 -1.77 20.41 -19.45
N ASP A 79 -2.61 20.84 -20.40
CA ASP A 79 -3.97 21.32 -20.11
C ASP A 79 -4.85 20.28 -19.42
N GLN A 80 -4.67 19.01 -19.76
CA GLN A 80 -5.44 17.92 -19.16
C GLN A 80 -5.06 17.74 -17.69
N GLU A 81 -3.76 17.76 -17.39
CA GLU A 81 -3.23 17.65 -16.03
C GLU A 81 -3.57 18.87 -15.19
N LEU A 82 -3.44 20.07 -15.75
CA LEU A 82 -3.85 21.31 -15.08
C LEU A 82 -5.35 21.32 -14.75
N ASN A 83 -6.19 20.86 -15.67
CA ASN A 83 -7.62 20.75 -15.42
C ASN A 83 -7.96 19.67 -14.40
N ALA A 84 -7.28 18.52 -14.42
CA ALA A 84 -7.43 17.49 -13.41
C ALA A 84 -7.00 17.98 -12.01
N PHE A 85 -5.87 18.69 -11.94
CA PHE A 85 -5.37 19.34 -10.74
C PHE A 85 -6.37 20.36 -10.19
N GLN A 86 -6.90 21.25 -11.05
CA GLN A 86 -7.90 22.25 -10.69
C GLN A 86 -9.19 21.62 -10.19
N LYS A 87 -9.69 20.59 -10.89
CA LYS A 87 -10.88 19.86 -10.46
C LYS A 87 -10.66 19.19 -9.10
N SER A 88 -9.49 18.59 -8.87
CA SER A 88 -9.17 17.95 -7.58
C SER A 88 -9.06 18.96 -6.43
N CYS A 89 -8.49 20.14 -6.66
CA CYS A 89 -8.27 21.15 -5.62
C CYS A 89 -9.47 22.07 -5.37
N PHE A 90 -10.18 22.48 -6.42
CA PHE A 90 -11.19 23.55 -6.38
C PHE A 90 -12.57 23.08 -6.86
N GLY A 91 -12.71 21.83 -7.31
CA GLY A 91 -13.99 21.22 -7.70
C GLY A 91 -14.45 21.52 -9.12
N HIS A 92 -13.74 22.37 -9.87
CA HIS A 92 -14.08 22.74 -11.25
C HIS A 92 -12.82 22.96 -12.10
N PRO A 93 -12.86 22.65 -13.41
CA PRO A 93 -11.75 22.95 -14.33
C PRO A 93 -11.69 24.45 -14.63
N LEU A 94 -10.54 24.90 -15.14
CA LEU A 94 -10.39 26.27 -15.64
C LEU A 94 -11.01 26.40 -17.03
N ALA A 95 -11.58 27.57 -17.32
CA ALA A 95 -11.96 27.90 -18.69
C ALA A 95 -10.68 27.95 -19.57
N PRO A 96 -10.73 27.48 -20.84
CA PRO A 96 -9.55 27.45 -21.70
C PRO A 96 -8.84 28.80 -21.81
N GLN A 97 -9.60 29.88 -21.94
CA GLN A 97 -9.06 31.25 -21.99
C GLN A 97 -8.32 31.63 -20.71
N ALA A 98 -8.86 31.26 -19.54
CA ALA A 98 -8.21 31.57 -18.27
C ALA A 98 -6.88 30.81 -18.11
N LEU A 99 -6.79 29.60 -18.67
CA LEU A 99 -5.59 28.79 -18.64
C LEU A 99 -4.50 29.38 -19.55
N GLU A 100 -4.88 29.87 -20.74
CA GLU A 100 -4.00 30.63 -21.62
C GLU A 100 -3.49 31.93 -20.96
N ASP A 101 -4.39 32.68 -20.31
CA ASP A 101 -4.02 33.92 -19.61
C ASP A 101 -3.01 33.65 -18.48
N VAL A 102 -3.18 32.53 -17.76
CA VAL A 102 -2.24 32.08 -16.72
C VAL A 102 -0.87 31.78 -17.35
N LYS A 103 -0.81 30.98 -18.44
CA LYS A 103 0.44 30.68 -19.13
C LYS A 103 1.13 31.92 -19.68
N MET A 104 0.38 32.86 -20.25
CA MET A 104 0.90 34.14 -20.72
C MET A 104 1.51 34.98 -19.60
N VAL A 105 0.90 34.98 -18.41
CA VAL A 105 1.48 35.67 -17.25
C VAL A 105 2.80 35.00 -16.83
N VAL A 106 2.86 33.67 -16.81
CA VAL A 106 4.09 32.95 -16.46
C VAL A 106 5.20 33.20 -17.47
N SER A 107 4.92 33.06 -18.77
CA SER A 107 5.93 33.21 -19.83
C SER A 107 6.55 34.60 -19.88
N ARG A 108 5.79 35.65 -19.50
CA ARG A 108 6.28 37.02 -19.41
C ARG A 108 7.19 37.29 -18.21
N ASN A 109 7.07 36.51 -17.14
CA ASN A 109 7.77 36.78 -15.87
C ASN A 109 8.88 35.77 -15.57
N VAL A 110 8.79 34.53 -16.08
CA VAL A 110 9.75 33.44 -15.83
C VAL A 110 10.19 32.84 -17.15
N ALA A 111 11.46 33.05 -17.50
CA ALA A 111 12.07 32.39 -18.63
C ALA A 111 12.04 30.86 -18.43
N GLY A 112 11.47 30.11 -19.38
CA GLY A 112 11.29 28.66 -19.24
C GLY A 112 10.16 28.22 -18.31
N GLY A 113 9.37 29.17 -17.75
CA GLY A 113 8.19 28.85 -16.93
C GLY A 113 7.05 28.18 -17.70
N VAL A 114 7.07 28.29 -19.03
CA VAL A 114 6.18 27.57 -19.95
C VAL A 114 7.04 26.97 -21.06
N ARG A 115 6.88 25.67 -21.33
CA ARG A 115 7.59 24.93 -22.38
C ARG A 115 6.58 24.17 -23.23
N ASP A 116 6.61 24.37 -24.55
CA ASP A 116 5.71 23.69 -25.49
C ASP A 116 4.22 23.78 -25.11
N ASP A 117 3.79 24.98 -24.67
CA ASP A 117 2.45 25.24 -24.15
C ASP A 117 2.08 24.46 -22.85
N ARG A 118 3.08 23.98 -22.10
CA ARG A 118 2.92 23.27 -20.83
C ARG A 118 3.56 24.06 -19.68
N LEU A 119 2.95 24.03 -18.50
CA LEU A 119 3.43 24.74 -17.33
C LEU A 119 4.57 23.96 -16.65
N THR A 120 5.77 24.52 -16.57
CA THR A 120 6.91 23.83 -15.92
C THR A 120 6.87 23.99 -14.40
N LEU A 121 7.72 23.25 -13.68
CA LEU A 121 7.84 23.37 -12.21
C LEU A 121 8.12 24.81 -11.77
N ASP A 122 9.05 25.50 -12.45
CA ASP A 122 9.40 26.89 -12.13
C ASP A 122 8.22 27.83 -12.35
N GLY A 123 7.44 27.60 -13.41
CA GLY A 123 6.20 28.31 -13.66
C GLY A 123 5.15 28.06 -12.57
N PHE A 124 4.99 26.82 -12.13
CA PHE A 124 4.06 26.44 -11.07
C PHE A 124 4.42 27.05 -9.71
N LEU A 125 5.70 27.06 -9.35
CA LEU A 125 6.19 27.73 -8.13
C LEU A 125 5.99 29.24 -8.21
N PHE A 126 6.30 29.85 -9.36
CA PHE A 126 6.07 31.27 -9.58
C PHE A 126 4.59 31.66 -9.46
N LEU A 127 3.66 30.86 -10.00
CA LEU A 127 2.23 31.14 -9.86
C LEU A 127 1.78 31.17 -8.41
N ASN A 128 2.23 30.22 -7.60
CA ASN A 128 1.93 30.19 -6.17
C ASN A 128 2.54 31.39 -5.44
N MET A 129 3.78 31.77 -5.78
CA MET A 129 4.41 33.00 -5.27
C MET A 129 3.57 34.24 -5.63
N LEU A 130 3.11 34.35 -6.88
CA LEU A 130 2.30 35.45 -7.36
C LEU A 130 0.94 35.54 -6.63
N PHE A 131 0.30 34.40 -6.34
CA PHE A 131 -0.94 34.38 -5.55
C PHE A 131 -0.71 34.93 -4.15
N ILE A 132 0.38 34.55 -3.49
CA ILE A 132 0.73 35.05 -2.16
C ILE A 132 1.01 36.55 -2.18
N GLN A 133 1.82 37.02 -3.13
CA GLN A 133 2.14 38.45 -3.31
C GLN A 133 0.91 39.32 -3.59
N ARG A 134 -0.14 38.77 -4.21
CA ARG A 134 -1.42 39.45 -4.46
C ARG A 134 -2.43 39.29 -3.30
N GLY A 135 -2.03 38.77 -2.15
CA GLY A 135 -2.89 38.58 -0.98
C GLY A 135 -3.88 37.41 -1.09
N ARG A 136 -3.69 36.54 -2.09
CA ARG A 136 -4.51 35.34 -2.38
C ARG A 136 -3.83 34.05 -1.94
N HIS A 137 -3.09 34.09 -0.84
CA HIS A 137 -2.39 32.93 -0.26
C HIS A 137 -3.34 31.79 0.17
N GLU A 138 -4.64 32.08 0.38
CA GLU A 138 -5.68 31.06 0.58
C GLU A 138 -5.71 30.03 -0.56
N THR A 139 -5.50 30.45 -1.81
CA THR A 139 -5.44 29.54 -2.97
C THR A 139 -4.31 28.52 -2.82
N THR A 140 -3.13 28.96 -2.38
CA THR A 140 -1.98 28.08 -2.13
C THR A 140 -2.25 27.15 -0.94
N TRP A 141 -2.88 27.65 0.13
CA TRP A 141 -3.28 26.81 1.27
C TRP A 141 -4.32 25.75 0.90
N THR A 142 -5.29 26.07 0.04
CA THR A 142 -6.27 25.09 -0.46
C THR A 142 -5.58 23.94 -1.19
N ILE A 143 -4.58 24.26 -2.04
CA ILE A 143 -3.76 23.25 -2.71
C ILE A 143 -3.01 22.40 -1.67
N LEU A 144 -2.27 23.03 -0.76
CA LEU A 144 -1.49 22.34 0.27
C LEU A 144 -2.37 21.40 1.11
N ARG A 145 -3.51 21.88 1.60
CA ARG A 145 -4.44 21.09 2.41
C ARG A 145 -5.09 19.96 1.65
N ARG A 146 -5.39 20.14 0.36
CA ARG A 146 -5.94 19.06 -0.49
C ARG A 146 -4.96 17.87 -0.61
N PHE A 147 -3.67 18.14 -0.54
CA PHE A 147 -2.60 17.14 -0.58
C PHE A 147 -2.10 16.74 0.82
N GLY A 148 -2.83 17.11 1.88
CA GLY A 148 -2.61 16.61 3.24
C GLY A 148 -1.65 17.42 4.11
N TYR A 149 -1.15 18.57 3.64
CA TYR A 149 -0.24 19.42 4.42
C TYR A 149 -0.98 20.22 5.49
N GLY A 150 -0.37 20.29 6.68
CA GLY A 150 -0.81 21.17 7.77
C GLY A 150 -0.10 22.53 7.75
N ASP A 151 -0.36 23.34 8.77
CA ASP A 151 0.18 24.70 8.86
C ASP A 151 1.71 24.74 9.06
N SER A 152 2.32 23.63 9.50
CA SER A 152 3.78 23.42 9.56
C SER A 152 4.41 23.04 8.21
N LEU A 153 3.61 22.88 7.15
CA LEU A 153 4.03 22.34 5.84
C LEU A 153 4.56 20.90 5.89
N GLU A 154 4.17 20.16 6.91
CA GLU A 154 4.35 18.72 7.01
C GLU A 154 3.05 18.00 6.68
N LEU A 155 3.14 16.76 6.17
CA LEU A 155 1.96 15.94 5.97
C LEU A 155 1.35 15.58 7.32
N THR A 156 0.05 15.85 7.47
CA THR A 156 -0.66 15.62 8.71
C THR A 156 -0.70 14.13 9.07
N ALA A 157 -0.66 13.84 10.37
CA ALA A 157 -0.77 12.47 10.87
C ALA A 157 -2.09 11.81 10.43
N ASP A 158 -3.19 12.57 10.33
CA ASP A 158 -4.48 12.05 9.86
C ASP A 158 -4.46 11.71 8.37
N TYR A 159 -3.64 12.42 7.57
CA TYR A 159 -3.43 12.08 6.16
C TYR A 159 -2.60 10.80 6.03
N LEU A 160 -1.48 10.67 6.74
CA LEU A 160 -0.59 9.49 6.62
C LEU A 160 -1.12 8.26 7.36
N PHE A 161 -1.79 8.45 8.49
CA PHE A 161 -2.30 7.41 9.39
C PHE A 161 -3.79 7.61 9.65
N PRO A 162 -4.65 7.37 8.64
CA PRO A 162 -6.06 7.69 8.73
C PRO A 162 -6.78 6.92 9.85
N PRO A 163 -7.72 7.55 10.55
CA PRO A 163 -8.61 6.86 11.47
C PRO A 163 -9.49 5.84 10.72
N TRP A 164 -9.40 4.59 11.15
CA TRP A 164 -10.27 3.50 10.76
C TRP A 164 -11.69 3.71 11.32
N GLY A 165 -12.69 3.75 10.43
CA GLY A 165 -14.11 3.83 10.78
C GLY A 165 -14.72 5.23 10.90
N ALA A 166 -13.94 6.32 10.75
CA ALA A 166 -14.46 7.69 10.85
C ALA A 166 -15.26 8.17 9.61
N ALA A 167 -15.25 7.40 8.51
CA ALA A 167 -16.03 7.72 7.31
C ALA A 167 -17.55 7.56 7.49
N ALA A 168 -18.02 7.01 8.62
CA ALA A 168 -19.45 6.81 8.87
C ALA A 168 -20.17 7.98 9.57
N SER A 169 -19.48 9.06 9.97
CA SER A 169 -20.11 10.10 10.80
C SER A 169 -19.91 11.56 10.36
N ARG A 170 -19.41 11.83 9.15
CA ARG A 170 -19.25 13.22 8.64
C ARG A 170 -20.32 13.68 7.65
N ALA A 171 -21.40 12.93 7.50
CA ALA A 171 -22.57 13.32 6.71
C ALA A 171 -23.78 13.58 7.62
N GLU A 172 -23.72 14.56 8.51
CA GLU A 172 -24.93 15.17 9.08
C GLU A 172 -24.61 16.61 9.55
N SER A 173 -25.41 17.54 9.05
CA SER A 173 -25.34 18.99 9.21
C SER A 173 -25.33 19.48 10.68
N PRO A 174 -24.85 20.71 10.97
CA PRO A 174 -24.72 21.19 12.34
C PRO A 174 -26.10 21.56 12.92
N GLN A 175 -26.49 20.88 14.00
CA GLN A 175 -27.49 21.41 14.93
C GLN A 175 -26.82 21.87 16.23
N VAL A 176 -27.38 22.97 16.73
CA VAL A 176 -26.96 23.83 17.82
C VAL A 176 -26.91 23.10 19.15
N GLY A 177 -25.86 23.37 19.94
CA GLY A 177 -25.93 23.37 21.41
C GLY A 177 -25.28 22.20 22.13
N GLY A 178 -24.03 22.41 22.58
CA GLY A 178 -23.38 21.59 23.60
C GLY A 178 -21.86 21.53 23.41
N LEU A 179 -21.10 22.10 24.35
CA LEU A 179 -19.65 21.89 24.39
C LEU A 179 -19.36 20.39 24.56
N PRO A 180 -18.61 19.73 23.65
CA PRO A 180 -18.06 18.43 23.95
C PRO A 180 -16.84 18.60 24.87
N SER A 181 -16.88 17.90 26.00
CA SER A 181 -15.73 17.67 26.88
C SER A 181 -14.51 17.23 26.07
N SER A 182 -13.38 17.92 26.28
CA SER A 182 -12.07 17.62 25.71
C SER A 182 -11.50 16.30 26.24
N ALA A 183 -12.01 15.18 25.74
CA ALA A 183 -11.27 13.93 25.73
C ALA A 183 -10.72 13.75 24.33
N SER A 184 -9.41 13.95 24.17
CA SER A 184 -8.66 13.57 22.97
C SER A 184 -8.80 12.07 22.78
N LEU A 185 -9.84 11.64 22.06
CA LEU A 185 -9.93 10.31 21.50
C LEU A 185 -8.92 10.29 20.35
N ALA A 186 -7.74 9.74 20.61
CA ALA A 186 -6.76 9.50 19.57
C ALA A 186 -7.44 8.74 18.42
N PRO A 187 -7.29 9.18 17.16
CA PRO A 187 -7.93 8.53 16.02
C PRO A 187 -7.60 7.03 16.01
N CYS A 188 -8.63 6.17 15.98
CA CYS A 188 -8.47 4.72 15.93
C CYS A 188 -7.79 4.33 14.61
N ARG A 189 -6.47 4.18 14.58
CA ARG A 189 -5.74 3.73 13.39
C ARG A 189 -6.16 2.31 12.98
N LEU A 190 -6.01 1.96 11.70
CA LEU A 190 -6.28 0.60 11.20
C LEU A 190 -5.40 -0.43 11.95
N ARG A 191 -6.00 -1.17 12.88
CA ARG A 191 -5.33 -2.29 13.56
C ARG A 191 -5.86 -3.60 12.99
N VAL A 192 -4.94 -4.46 12.61
CA VAL A 192 -5.25 -5.84 12.20
C VAL A 192 -5.57 -6.65 13.46
N PRO A 193 -6.78 -7.21 13.61
CA PRO A 193 -7.11 -8.03 14.77
C PRO A 193 -6.22 -9.28 14.86
N PRO A 194 -5.96 -9.81 16.07
CA PRO A 194 -5.22 -11.05 16.24
C PRO A 194 -5.81 -12.19 15.39
N GLY A 195 -4.96 -12.93 14.70
CA GLY A 195 -5.37 -14.01 13.81
C GLY A 195 -5.88 -13.55 12.43
N CYS A 196 -6.00 -12.25 12.14
CA CYS A 196 -6.24 -11.69 10.81
C CYS A 196 -4.91 -11.28 10.13
N SER A 197 -4.94 -11.02 8.82
CA SER A 197 -3.86 -10.39 8.06
C SER A 197 -4.41 -9.21 7.25
N ALA A 198 -3.53 -8.30 6.82
CA ALA A 198 -3.86 -7.24 5.87
C ALA A 198 -3.34 -7.60 4.48
N GLU A 199 -4.16 -7.35 3.46
CA GLU A 199 -3.80 -7.57 2.05
C GLU A 199 -4.18 -6.34 1.23
N LEU A 200 -3.41 -6.04 0.18
CA LEU A 200 -3.85 -5.09 -0.84
C LEU A 200 -5.07 -5.65 -1.57
N ASN A 201 -6.08 -4.82 -1.73
CA ASN A 201 -7.25 -5.18 -2.53
C ASN A 201 -7.04 -4.76 -3.99
N HIS A 202 -8.00 -5.06 -4.85
CA HIS A 202 -7.91 -4.74 -6.27
C HIS A 202 -7.66 -3.25 -6.55
N ARG A 203 -8.25 -2.33 -5.76
CA ARG A 203 -8.01 -0.88 -5.92
C ARG A 203 -6.57 -0.51 -5.53
N GLY A 204 -6.05 -1.12 -4.47
CA GLY A 204 -4.65 -0.96 -4.06
C GLY A 204 -3.69 -1.41 -5.16
N TYR A 205 -3.88 -2.62 -5.69
CA TYR A 205 -3.06 -3.15 -6.79
C TYR A 205 -3.12 -2.28 -8.05
N GLN A 206 -4.31 -1.85 -8.47
CA GLN A 206 -4.45 -0.95 -9.62
C GLN A 206 -3.69 0.35 -9.44
N PHE A 207 -3.73 0.93 -8.24
CA PHE A 207 -3.02 2.17 -7.96
C PHE A 207 -1.50 1.98 -8.02
N VAL A 208 -0.96 1.00 -7.31
CA VAL A 208 0.50 0.80 -7.27
C VAL A 208 1.03 0.39 -8.65
N GLN A 209 0.24 -0.37 -9.43
CA GLN A 209 0.57 -0.71 -10.82
C GLN A 209 0.62 0.54 -11.71
N ARG A 210 -0.35 1.47 -11.60
CA ARG A 210 -0.29 2.73 -12.34
C ARG A 210 0.93 3.57 -11.96
N MET A 211 1.33 3.55 -10.68
CA MET A 211 2.56 4.23 -10.25
C MET A 211 3.80 3.56 -10.85
N PHE A 212 3.82 2.24 -11.01
CA PHE A 212 4.88 1.56 -11.73
C PHE A 212 4.92 2.01 -13.20
N GLU A 213 3.80 1.91 -13.92
CA GLU A 213 3.69 2.25 -15.35
C GLU A 213 4.03 3.71 -15.63
N LYS A 214 3.70 4.61 -14.70
CA LYS A 214 4.08 6.03 -14.78
C LYS A 214 5.60 6.24 -14.76
N HIS A 215 6.33 5.43 -13.98
CA HIS A 215 7.76 5.60 -13.80
C HIS A 215 8.62 4.69 -14.70
N ASP A 216 8.03 3.66 -15.32
CA ASP A 216 8.63 2.83 -16.37
C ASP A 216 8.66 3.59 -17.70
N GLN A 217 9.67 4.44 -17.86
CA GLN A 217 9.79 5.40 -18.96
C GLN A 217 10.30 4.73 -20.24
N ASP A 218 11.19 3.75 -20.10
CA ASP A 218 11.68 2.97 -21.23
C ASP A 218 10.71 1.84 -21.64
N ARG A 219 9.64 1.59 -20.86
CA ARG A 219 8.56 0.62 -21.11
C ARG A 219 9.09 -0.80 -21.25
N ASP A 220 10.15 -1.11 -20.52
CA ASP A 220 10.74 -2.44 -20.49
C ASP A 220 10.03 -3.39 -19.52
N GLY A 221 9.08 -2.87 -18.72
CA GLY A 221 8.34 -3.63 -17.71
C GLY A 221 9.13 -3.81 -16.41
N ALA A 222 10.23 -3.07 -16.20
CA ALA A 222 11.13 -3.15 -15.06
C ALA A 222 11.78 -1.80 -14.66
N LEU A 223 11.53 -1.34 -13.44
CA LEU A 223 12.13 -0.10 -12.95
C LEU A 223 13.65 -0.25 -12.77
N SER A 224 14.40 0.57 -13.50
CA SER A 224 15.82 0.82 -13.26
C SER A 224 16.06 1.58 -11.95
N PRO A 225 17.31 1.63 -11.44
CA PRO A 225 17.63 2.42 -10.25
C PRO A 225 17.26 3.90 -10.37
N ALA A 226 17.37 4.48 -11.58
CA ALA A 226 17.01 5.88 -11.83
C ALA A 226 15.48 6.10 -11.80
N GLU A 227 14.71 5.17 -12.37
CA GLU A 227 13.24 5.23 -12.35
C GLU A 227 12.69 4.97 -10.95
N LEU A 228 13.33 4.07 -10.20
CA LEU A 228 12.99 3.84 -8.79
C LEU A 228 13.29 5.08 -7.93
N GLN A 229 14.41 5.77 -8.18
CA GLN A 229 14.71 7.05 -7.54
C GLN A 229 13.67 8.12 -7.92
N SER A 230 13.22 8.13 -9.18
CA SER A 230 12.15 9.02 -9.67
C SER A 230 10.83 8.74 -8.94
N LEU A 231 10.44 7.47 -8.79
CA LEU A 231 9.26 7.06 -8.02
C LEU A 231 9.34 7.52 -6.56
N PHE A 232 10.52 7.42 -5.95
CA PHE A 232 10.74 7.83 -4.56
C PHE A 232 10.94 9.33 -4.36
N SER A 233 10.94 10.13 -5.43
CA SER A 233 11.13 11.58 -5.34
C SER A 233 10.00 12.32 -4.60
N VAL A 234 8.87 11.65 -4.33
CA VAL A 234 7.74 12.16 -3.53
C VAL A 234 7.74 11.66 -2.08
N PHE A 235 8.74 10.85 -1.70
CA PHE A 235 8.95 10.37 -0.34
C PHE A 235 9.98 11.26 0.38
N PRO A 236 9.93 11.36 1.73
CA PRO A 236 10.96 12.05 2.50
C PRO A 236 12.32 11.32 2.44
N ALA A 237 12.31 10.00 2.31
CA ALA A 237 13.47 9.14 2.10
C ALA A 237 13.05 7.91 1.29
N ALA A 238 14.02 7.25 0.64
CA ALA A 238 13.74 6.02 -0.12
C ALA A 238 13.16 4.93 0.81
N PRO A 239 11.92 4.45 0.57
CA PRO A 239 11.23 3.53 1.48
C PRO A 239 11.80 2.11 1.44
N TRP A 240 12.50 1.74 0.38
CA TRP A 240 13.07 0.40 0.19
C TRP A 240 14.60 0.47 0.21
N GLY A 241 15.19 -0.33 1.10
CA GLY A 241 16.64 -0.40 1.26
C GLY A 241 17.34 -1.28 0.21
N PRO A 242 18.68 -1.41 0.30
CA PRO A 242 19.48 -2.21 -0.65
C PRO A 242 19.09 -3.70 -0.65
N GLN A 243 18.49 -4.16 0.46
CA GLN A 243 17.96 -5.51 0.67
C GLN A 243 16.82 -5.89 -0.27
N LEU A 244 16.21 -4.93 -0.98
CA LEU A 244 15.11 -5.16 -1.91
C LEU A 244 15.46 -6.26 -2.92
N SER A 245 16.67 -6.20 -3.48
CA SER A 245 17.13 -7.19 -4.44
C SER A 245 17.11 -8.59 -3.84
N ARG A 246 17.38 -8.77 -2.55
CA ARG A 246 17.38 -10.08 -1.87
C ARG A 246 16.01 -10.48 -1.31
N THR A 247 15.00 -9.62 -1.44
CA THR A 247 13.66 -9.82 -0.90
C THR A 247 12.64 -10.22 -1.98
N VAL A 248 12.78 -9.66 -3.17
CA VAL A 248 11.89 -9.92 -4.31
C VAL A 248 12.67 -10.32 -5.55
N ARG A 249 11.99 -10.92 -6.52
CA ARG A 249 12.62 -11.26 -7.81
C ARG A 249 13.00 -9.98 -8.56
N THR A 250 14.24 -9.90 -9.00
CA THR A 250 14.80 -8.83 -9.84
C THR A 250 15.46 -9.42 -11.06
N GLU A 251 15.51 -8.68 -12.16
CA GLU A 251 16.10 -9.11 -13.43
C GLU A 251 17.20 -8.14 -13.83
N ALA A 252 18.44 -8.62 -13.94
CA ALA A 252 19.61 -7.80 -14.28
C ALA A 252 19.77 -6.50 -13.44
N GLY A 253 19.41 -6.55 -12.16
CA GLY A 253 19.45 -5.39 -11.26
C GLY A 253 18.28 -4.41 -11.41
N ARG A 254 17.31 -4.69 -12.28
CA ARG A 254 16.05 -3.95 -12.42
C ARG A 254 14.91 -4.64 -11.67
N LEU A 255 13.92 -3.85 -11.27
CA LEU A 255 12.76 -4.33 -10.52
C LEU A 255 11.56 -4.50 -11.48
N PRO A 256 11.26 -5.73 -11.94
CA PRO A 256 10.10 -5.98 -12.79
C PRO A 256 8.79 -5.68 -12.04
N LEU A 257 7.70 -5.42 -12.79
CA LEU A 257 6.37 -5.16 -12.22
C LEU A 257 5.98 -6.21 -11.18
N HIS A 258 6.24 -7.48 -11.46
CA HIS A 258 5.97 -8.58 -10.53
C HIS A 258 6.71 -8.44 -9.18
N GLY A 259 8.01 -8.15 -9.22
CA GLY A 259 8.82 -7.95 -8.02
C GLY A 259 8.37 -6.70 -7.24
N TYR A 260 8.01 -5.63 -7.96
CA TYR A 260 7.43 -4.43 -7.38
C TYR A 260 6.10 -4.71 -6.65
N LEU A 261 5.19 -5.47 -7.25
CA LEU A 261 3.94 -5.87 -6.60
C LEU A 261 4.18 -6.77 -5.40
N CYS A 262 5.13 -7.71 -5.49
CA CYS A 262 5.54 -8.54 -4.36
C CYS A 262 6.04 -7.68 -3.18
N GLN A 263 6.85 -6.66 -3.44
CA GLN A 263 7.36 -5.78 -2.39
C GLN A 263 6.22 -5.01 -1.69
N TRP A 264 5.27 -4.47 -2.45
CA TRP A 264 4.08 -3.85 -1.88
C TRP A 264 3.27 -4.81 -1.02
N THR A 265 3.02 -6.02 -1.52
CA THR A 265 2.31 -7.08 -0.77
C THR A 265 3.01 -7.44 0.54
N LEU A 266 4.34 -7.53 0.53
CA LEU A 266 5.14 -7.82 1.71
C LEU A 266 5.02 -6.70 2.75
N VAL A 267 5.19 -5.44 2.33
CA VAL A 267 5.06 -4.28 3.23
C VAL A 267 3.66 -4.25 3.84
N THR A 268 2.60 -4.45 3.04
CA THR A 268 1.22 -4.50 3.55
C THR A 268 1.00 -5.61 4.58
N TYR A 269 1.58 -6.79 4.35
CA TYR A 269 1.40 -7.94 5.23
C TYR A 269 2.14 -7.78 6.56
N LEU A 270 3.38 -7.25 6.52
CA LEU A 270 4.23 -7.10 7.71
C LEU A 270 3.87 -5.85 8.51
N ASP A 271 3.65 -4.73 7.85
CA ASP A 271 3.31 -3.45 8.49
C ASP A 271 2.33 -2.64 7.63
N VAL A 272 1.04 -2.83 7.91
CA VAL A 272 -0.04 -2.10 7.24
C VAL A 272 0.06 -0.58 7.44
N GLN A 273 0.62 -0.10 8.56
CA GLN A 273 0.73 1.34 8.81
C GLN A 273 1.78 1.95 7.91
N CYS A 274 2.94 1.30 7.77
CA CYS A 274 3.97 1.68 6.81
C CYS A 274 3.42 1.68 5.36
N CYS A 275 2.61 0.69 5.00
CA CYS A 275 1.93 0.66 3.69
C CYS A 275 1.00 1.87 3.48
N LEU A 276 0.15 2.20 4.45
CA LEU A 276 -0.76 3.35 4.37
C LEU A 276 0.01 4.67 4.25
N GLU A 277 1.11 4.80 4.99
CA GLU A 277 2.00 5.95 4.91
C GLU A 277 2.60 6.10 3.50
N HIS A 278 3.13 5.02 2.92
CA HIS A 278 3.67 5.01 1.56
C HIS A 278 2.61 5.37 0.50
N LEU A 279 1.38 4.85 0.64
CA LEU A 279 0.25 5.23 -0.22
C LEU A 279 -0.09 6.72 -0.07
N GLY A 280 0.05 7.28 1.14
CA GLY A 280 -0.07 8.71 1.40
C GLY A 280 1.01 9.53 0.68
N TYR A 281 2.28 9.11 0.75
CA TYR A 281 3.36 9.78 0.01
C TYR A 281 3.15 9.74 -1.51
N LEU A 282 2.57 8.67 -2.05
CA LEU A 282 2.18 8.58 -3.46
C LEU A 282 0.87 9.31 -3.81
N GLY A 283 0.19 9.92 -2.84
CA GLY A 283 -1.00 10.73 -3.08
C GLY A 283 -2.28 9.93 -3.34
N TYR A 284 -2.37 8.66 -2.90
CA TYR A 284 -3.52 7.79 -3.12
C TYR A 284 -4.89 8.47 -2.87
N PRO A 285 -5.15 9.13 -1.72
CA PRO A 285 -6.46 9.71 -1.45
C PRO A 285 -6.83 10.82 -2.44
N THR A 286 -5.84 11.62 -2.82
CA THR A 286 -6.02 12.80 -3.67
C THR A 286 -6.19 12.41 -5.14
N LEU A 287 -5.40 11.45 -5.63
CA LEU A 287 -5.41 11.02 -7.03
C LEU A 287 -6.60 10.10 -7.39
N TYR A 288 -7.13 9.37 -6.40
CA TYR A 288 -8.26 8.44 -6.59
C TYR A 288 -9.56 8.92 -5.95
N GLU A 289 -9.61 10.20 -5.53
CA GLU A 289 -10.77 10.83 -4.89
C GLU A 289 -11.37 9.98 -3.76
N GLN A 290 -10.50 9.43 -2.90
CA GLN A 290 -10.90 8.67 -1.71
C GLN A 290 -10.63 9.49 -0.45
N ASP A 291 -11.44 9.26 0.58
CA ASP A 291 -11.25 9.92 1.88
C ASP A 291 -10.04 9.37 2.66
N SER A 292 -9.51 8.20 2.26
CA SER A 292 -8.44 7.51 2.98
C SER A 292 -7.76 6.42 2.14
N GLN A 293 -6.46 6.22 2.39
CA GLN A 293 -5.65 5.10 1.89
C GLN A 293 -6.16 3.74 2.38
N ALA A 294 -6.92 3.70 3.48
CA ALA A 294 -7.48 2.48 4.03
C ALA A 294 -8.37 1.73 3.02
N HIS A 295 -8.95 2.42 2.03
CA HIS A 295 -9.72 1.82 0.94
C HIS A 295 -8.89 0.94 -0.01
N ALA A 296 -7.56 0.99 0.06
CA ALA A 296 -6.67 0.09 -0.67
C ALA A 296 -6.45 -1.25 0.04
N ILE A 297 -6.87 -1.38 1.30
CA ILE A 297 -6.55 -2.52 2.17
C ILE A 297 -7.80 -3.35 2.45
N THR A 298 -7.64 -4.66 2.45
CA THR A 298 -8.62 -5.62 2.99
C THR A 298 -8.03 -6.31 4.20
N VAL A 299 -8.74 -6.29 5.33
CA VAL A 299 -8.43 -7.12 6.49
C VAL A 299 -9.13 -8.46 6.32
N THR A 300 -8.35 -9.54 6.29
CA THR A 300 -8.88 -10.89 6.13
C THR A 300 -9.64 -11.33 7.37
N ARG A 301 -10.51 -12.33 7.26
CA ARG A 301 -11.11 -12.98 8.44
C ARG A 301 -10.08 -13.70 9.29
N GLU A 302 -10.46 -14.00 10.53
CA GLU A 302 -9.64 -14.73 11.48
C GLU A 302 -9.25 -16.13 10.97
N LYS A 303 -7.97 -16.49 11.17
CA LYS A 303 -7.38 -17.75 10.73
C LYS A 303 -8.05 -18.98 11.33
N ARG A 304 -8.57 -18.88 12.56
CA ARG A 304 -9.29 -19.99 13.20
C ARG A 304 -10.50 -20.45 12.37
N LEU A 305 -11.21 -19.50 11.76
CA LEU A 305 -12.35 -19.81 10.89
C LEU A 305 -11.92 -20.53 9.61
N ASP A 306 -10.75 -20.20 9.06
CA ASP A 306 -10.15 -20.93 7.93
C ASP A 306 -9.78 -22.36 8.32
N GLN A 307 -9.20 -22.54 9.51
CA GLN A 307 -8.86 -23.85 10.04
C GLN A 307 -10.10 -24.71 10.26
N GLU A 308 -11.16 -24.15 10.84
CA GLU A 308 -12.45 -24.83 11.04
C GLU A 308 -13.05 -25.30 9.72
N LYS A 309 -13.00 -24.46 8.67
CA LYS A 309 -13.47 -24.79 7.32
C LYS A 309 -12.51 -25.67 6.52
N GLY A 310 -11.26 -25.83 6.98
CA GLY A 310 -10.22 -26.64 6.34
C GLY A 310 -9.62 -26.04 5.07
N GLN A 311 -9.92 -24.78 4.75
CA GLN A 311 -9.39 -24.04 3.61
C GLN A 311 -9.38 -22.54 3.89
N THR A 312 -8.28 -21.87 3.55
CA THR A 312 -8.18 -20.41 3.57
C THR A 312 -8.58 -19.78 2.23
N GLN A 313 -9.13 -18.56 2.31
CA GLN A 313 -9.39 -17.70 1.13
C GLN A 313 -8.34 -16.60 0.97
N ARG A 314 -7.37 -16.51 1.89
CA ARG A 314 -6.27 -15.53 1.83
C ARG A 314 -5.49 -15.66 0.54
N SER A 315 -5.02 -14.53 0.03
CA SER A 315 -4.16 -14.51 -1.16
C SER A 315 -2.68 -14.57 -0.78
N VAL A 316 -2.35 -14.15 0.45
CA VAL A 316 -0.98 -14.09 0.98
C VAL A 316 -0.81 -15.12 2.11
N LEU A 317 0.25 -15.92 2.01
CA LEU A 317 0.55 -17.02 2.94
C LEU A 317 1.95 -16.84 3.53
N LEU A 318 2.10 -16.97 4.85
CA LEU A 318 3.38 -16.88 5.54
C LEU A 318 3.95 -18.26 5.87
N CYS A 319 5.15 -18.52 5.39
CA CYS A 319 5.97 -19.67 5.76
C CYS A 319 7.16 -19.24 6.62
N LYS A 320 7.26 -19.78 7.84
CA LYS A 320 8.46 -19.60 8.68
C LYS A 320 9.46 -20.72 8.39
N VAL A 321 10.68 -20.36 8.04
CA VAL A 321 11.80 -21.26 7.71
C VAL A 321 12.70 -21.37 8.94
N VAL A 322 12.70 -22.55 9.55
CA VAL A 322 13.32 -22.81 10.85
C VAL A 322 14.36 -23.91 10.71
N GLY A 323 15.54 -23.70 11.29
CA GLY A 323 16.63 -24.67 11.23
C GLY A 323 17.92 -24.11 11.83
N ALA A 324 18.89 -25.01 12.06
CA ALA A 324 20.15 -24.65 12.72
C ALA A 324 20.94 -23.60 11.91
N ARG A 325 21.92 -22.96 12.55
CA ARG A 325 22.84 -22.07 11.82
C ARG A 325 23.61 -22.90 10.77
N GLY A 326 23.72 -22.38 9.56
CA GLY A 326 24.48 -23.03 8.49
C GLY A 326 23.71 -24.04 7.61
N VAL A 327 22.45 -24.40 7.95
CA VAL A 327 21.67 -25.39 7.15
C VAL A 327 21.19 -24.88 5.78
N GLY A 328 21.57 -23.66 5.37
CA GLY A 328 21.22 -23.10 4.05
C GLY A 328 19.86 -22.39 3.97
N LYS A 329 19.30 -21.90 5.09
CA LYS A 329 18.02 -21.16 5.12
C LYS A 329 17.99 -19.97 4.16
N SER A 330 19.00 -19.09 4.22
CA SER A 330 19.07 -17.92 3.34
C SER A 330 19.18 -18.32 1.87
N SER A 331 19.92 -19.38 1.56
CA SER A 331 20.03 -19.93 0.20
C SER A 331 18.70 -20.51 -0.30
N PHE A 332 17.87 -21.08 0.58
CA PHE A 332 16.53 -21.55 0.27
C PHE A 332 15.58 -20.38 -0.08
N LEU A 333 15.67 -19.27 0.66
CA LEU A 333 14.95 -18.04 0.35
C LEU A 333 15.37 -17.47 -1.01
N GLN A 334 16.68 -17.39 -1.28
CA GLN A 334 17.17 -16.89 -2.58
C GLN A 334 16.80 -17.81 -3.74
N ALA A 335 16.77 -19.12 -3.52
CA ALA A 335 16.33 -20.08 -4.53
C ALA A 335 14.86 -19.89 -4.92
N PHE A 336 14.01 -19.46 -3.98
CA PHE A 336 12.62 -19.12 -4.28
C PHE A 336 12.49 -17.96 -5.27
N LEU A 337 13.41 -16.99 -5.18
CA LEU A 337 13.49 -15.86 -6.11
C LEU A 337 14.14 -16.21 -7.45
N GLY A 338 14.55 -17.48 -7.65
CA GLY A 338 15.19 -17.97 -8.88
C GLY A 338 16.72 -17.88 -8.88
N ARG A 339 17.36 -17.69 -7.71
CA ARG A 339 18.82 -17.55 -7.60
C ARG A 339 19.47 -18.81 -7.05
N GLY A 340 20.29 -19.46 -7.88
CA GLY A 340 21.13 -20.59 -7.44
C GLY A 340 22.43 -20.14 -6.75
N LEU A 341 23.13 -21.06 -6.08
CA LEU A 341 24.41 -20.77 -5.41
C LEU A 341 25.50 -20.28 -6.38
N GLY A 342 25.43 -20.64 -7.67
CA GLY A 342 26.36 -20.19 -8.71
C GLY A 342 26.13 -18.78 -9.24
N HIS A 343 25.03 -18.11 -8.88
CA HIS A 343 24.70 -16.74 -9.28
C HIS A 343 25.11 -15.69 -8.22
N GLN A 344 25.70 -16.11 -7.10
CA GLN A 344 26.31 -15.19 -6.14
C GLN A 344 27.67 -14.74 -6.70
N GLY A 345 27.66 -13.70 -7.54
CA GLY A 345 28.88 -13.11 -8.07
C GLY A 345 29.77 -12.54 -6.96
N ALA A 346 31.08 -12.59 -7.17
CA ALA A 346 32.14 -12.14 -6.26
C ALA A 346 32.16 -10.61 -5.95
N GLN A 347 31.05 -9.90 -6.17
CA GLN A 347 30.91 -8.44 -5.99
C GLN A 347 29.93 -8.03 -4.88
N ASP A 348 29.27 -9.00 -4.23
CA ASP A 348 28.26 -8.68 -3.22
C ASP A 348 28.88 -8.54 -1.81
N PRO A 349 28.75 -7.36 -1.15
CA PRO A 349 29.19 -7.21 0.23
C PRO A 349 28.42 -8.17 1.15
N ALA A 350 29.15 -8.77 2.10
CA ALA A 350 28.69 -9.84 2.98
C ALA A 350 27.63 -9.41 4.02
N GLU A 351 27.29 -8.12 4.11
CA GLU A 351 26.47 -7.56 5.19
C GLU A 351 24.97 -7.42 4.88
N GLU A 352 24.56 -7.60 3.62
CA GLU A 352 23.18 -7.28 3.23
C GLU A 352 22.26 -8.52 3.21
N SER A 353 21.99 -9.16 4.35
CA SER A 353 21.03 -10.29 4.37
C SER A 353 19.57 -9.82 4.51
N SER A 354 18.66 -10.30 3.67
CA SER A 354 17.21 -10.16 3.90
C SER A 354 16.65 -11.37 4.64
N THR A 355 15.86 -11.12 5.68
CA THR A 355 15.15 -12.14 6.46
C THR A 355 13.90 -12.67 5.72
N TYR A 356 13.46 -11.97 4.67
CA TYR A 356 12.23 -12.30 3.95
C TYR A 356 12.51 -12.53 2.46
N ALA A 357 11.76 -13.44 1.86
CA ALA A 357 11.63 -13.56 0.42
C ALA A 357 10.15 -13.73 0.06
N ILE A 358 9.68 -13.07 -0.98
CA ILE A 358 8.29 -13.18 -1.45
C ILE A 358 8.24 -13.36 -2.97
N ASP A 359 7.36 -14.25 -3.40
CA ASP A 359 7.06 -14.51 -4.81
C ASP A 359 5.67 -15.16 -4.91
N THR A 360 5.18 -15.38 -6.13
CA THR A 360 3.93 -16.10 -6.37
C THR A 360 4.14 -17.58 -6.67
N VAL A 361 3.14 -18.38 -6.29
CA VAL A 361 3.07 -19.81 -6.53
C VAL A 361 1.66 -20.20 -6.94
N GLN A 362 1.54 -21.23 -7.77
CA GLN A 362 0.27 -21.72 -8.29
C GLN A 362 -0.26 -22.87 -7.43
N VAL A 363 -1.41 -22.67 -6.77
CA VAL A 363 -2.08 -23.68 -5.95
C VAL A 363 -3.44 -24.00 -6.57
N ASN A 364 -3.60 -25.20 -7.14
CA ASN A 364 -4.81 -25.64 -7.85
C ASN A 364 -5.30 -24.63 -8.93
N GLY A 365 -4.36 -24.01 -9.66
CA GLY A 365 -4.66 -23.02 -10.69
C GLY A 365 -5.02 -21.63 -10.16
N GLN A 366 -4.89 -21.39 -8.86
CA GLN A 366 -4.98 -20.06 -8.26
C GLN A 366 -3.58 -19.55 -7.91
N GLU A 367 -3.28 -18.33 -8.31
CA GLU A 367 -2.06 -17.67 -7.87
C GLU A 367 -2.19 -17.23 -6.40
N LYS A 368 -1.14 -17.49 -5.62
CA LYS A 368 -1.00 -17.10 -4.22
C LYS A 368 0.38 -16.48 -4.00
N TYR A 369 0.46 -15.45 -3.18
CA TYR A 369 1.73 -14.96 -2.67
C TYR A 369 2.20 -15.85 -1.52
N LEU A 370 3.45 -16.27 -1.57
CA LEU A 370 4.10 -17.00 -0.48
C LEU A 370 5.24 -16.13 0.05
N ILE A 371 5.17 -15.81 1.34
CA ILE A 371 6.24 -15.12 2.08
C ILE A 371 7.04 -16.19 2.81
N LEU A 372 8.34 -16.27 2.52
CA LEU A 372 9.30 -17.03 3.30
C LEU A 372 9.96 -16.10 4.31
N CYS A 373 9.95 -16.48 5.58
CA CYS A 373 10.59 -15.75 6.68
C CYS A 373 11.65 -16.63 7.33
N GLU A 374 12.92 -16.25 7.21
CA GLU A 374 14.02 -16.93 7.90
C GLU A 374 13.96 -16.65 9.40
N VAL A 375 13.93 -17.70 10.21
CA VAL A 375 13.99 -17.57 11.68
C VAL A 375 15.44 -17.72 12.14
N GLY A 376 15.96 -16.67 12.77
CA GLY A 376 17.30 -16.66 13.37
C GLY A 376 17.46 -17.69 14.49
N ALA A 377 18.67 -18.24 14.66
CA ALA A 377 18.94 -19.29 15.64
C ALA A 377 18.72 -18.83 17.09
N ASP A 378 18.97 -17.55 17.39
CA ASP A 378 18.79 -16.96 18.72
C ASP A 378 17.31 -16.74 19.07
N SER A 379 16.44 -16.65 18.05
CA SER A 379 14.99 -16.51 18.21
C SER A 379 14.27 -17.86 18.41
N LEU A 380 14.99 -18.98 18.37
CA LEU A 380 14.40 -20.31 18.51
C LEU A 380 13.83 -20.59 19.91
N LEU A 381 14.34 -19.89 20.93
CA LEU A 381 13.86 -19.95 22.31
C LEU A 381 12.61 -19.09 22.55
N THR A 382 12.33 -18.12 21.66
CA THR A 382 11.12 -17.28 21.67
C THR A 382 10.05 -17.73 20.68
N VAL A 383 10.26 -18.82 19.93
CA VAL A 383 9.31 -19.41 18.96
C VAL A 383 7.92 -19.66 19.58
N ALA A 384 7.84 -19.94 20.88
CA ALA A 384 6.56 -20.15 21.58
C ALA A 384 5.69 -18.88 21.70
N ALA A 385 6.28 -17.67 21.63
CA ALA A 385 5.55 -16.40 21.78
C ALA A 385 5.07 -15.82 20.43
N ASP A 386 5.70 -16.21 19.32
CA ASP A 386 5.41 -15.68 17.97
C ASP A 386 5.23 -16.82 16.93
N ALA A 387 4.65 -17.96 17.34
CA ALA A 387 4.51 -19.17 16.49
C ALA A 387 3.56 -19.00 15.28
N THR A 388 2.97 -17.82 15.07
CA THR A 388 1.92 -17.64 14.07
C THR A 388 2.52 -17.62 12.66
N CYS A 389 2.32 -18.71 11.91
CA CYS A 389 2.59 -18.82 10.49
C CYS A 389 1.58 -19.78 9.85
N ASP A 390 1.36 -19.70 8.54
CA ASP A 390 0.44 -20.57 7.81
C ASP A 390 1.04 -21.96 7.55
N VAL A 391 2.36 -22.04 7.42
CA VAL A 391 3.12 -23.28 7.35
C VAL A 391 4.53 -23.10 7.91
N ALA A 392 5.03 -24.09 8.65
CA ALA A 392 6.42 -24.12 9.10
C ALA A 392 7.26 -25.02 8.19
N CYS A 393 8.41 -24.52 7.73
CA CYS A 393 9.41 -25.28 6.99
C CYS A 393 10.59 -25.59 7.92
N LEU A 394 10.68 -26.85 8.36
CA LEU A 394 11.79 -27.32 9.21
C LEU A 394 12.93 -27.82 8.33
N MET A 395 14.04 -27.08 8.31
CA MET A 395 15.21 -27.35 7.50
C MET A 395 16.35 -27.93 8.33
N PHE A 396 16.96 -29.00 7.83
CA PHE A 396 18.14 -29.63 8.41
C PHE A 396 19.10 -30.02 7.29
N ASP A 397 20.38 -30.17 7.63
CA ASP A 397 21.40 -30.65 6.71
C ASP A 397 21.49 -32.17 6.80
N GLY A 398 21.31 -32.86 5.66
CA GLY A 398 21.40 -34.32 5.59
C GLY A 398 22.78 -34.88 5.92
N SER A 399 23.83 -34.04 5.87
CA SER A 399 25.19 -34.41 6.25
C SER A 399 25.49 -34.19 7.75
N ASP A 400 24.67 -33.41 8.46
CA ASP A 400 24.82 -33.13 9.89
C ASP A 400 23.62 -33.66 10.70
N PRO A 401 23.76 -34.81 11.39
CA PRO A 401 22.71 -35.36 12.25
C PRO A 401 22.30 -34.43 13.41
N ALA A 402 23.17 -33.52 13.86
CA ALA A 402 22.85 -32.60 14.95
C ALA A 402 21.79 -31.57 14.51
N SER A 403 21.86 -31.10 13.26
CA SER A 403 20.91 -30.15 12.69
C SER A 403 19.45 -30.63 12.75
N PHE A 404 19.20 -31.94 12.59
CA PHE A 404 17.84 -32.51 12.67
C PHE A 404 17.29 -32.53 14.10
N THR A 405 18.15 -32.67 15.10
CA THR A 405 17.73 -32.71 16.52
C THR A 405 17.02 -31.43 16.92
N LEU A 406 17.47 -30.29 16.38
CA LEU A 406 16.84 -28.99 16.56
C LEU A 406 15.43 -28.91 15.94
N CYS A 407 15.25 -29.41 14.71
CA CYS A 407 13.95 -29.47 14.06
C CYS A 407 12.96 -30.31 14.89
N ALA A 408 13.42 -31.45 15.41
CA ALA A 408 12.61 -32.31 16.27
C ALA A 408 12.26 -31.63 17.60
N SER A 409 13.17 -30.87 18.21
CA SER A 409 12.89 -30.14 19.45
C SER A 409 11.88 -29.01 19.25
N VAL A 410 12.01 -28.23 18.17
CA VAL A 410 11.06 -27.16 17.83
C VAL A 410 9.66 -27.71 17.58
N TYR A 411 9.54 -28.80 16.81
CA TYR A 411 8.24 -29.44 16.57
C TYR A 411 7.60 -29.98 17.85
N LYS A 412 8.40 -30.54 18.76
CA LYS A 412 7.90 -31.07 20.05
C LYS A 412 7.50 -29.98 21.03
N ALA A 413 8.15 -28.82 20.99
CA ALA A 413 7.80 -27.68 21.84
C ALA A 413 6.38 -27.15 21.54
N ASP A 414 5.91 -27.32 20.30
CA ASP A 414 4.57 -26.93 19.85
C ASP A 414 3.48 -28.00 20.18
N LEU A 415 3.88 -29.17 20.73
CA LEU A 415 2.96 -30.25 21.12
C LEU A 415 2.71 -30.27 22.64
N PRO A 416 1.45 -30.31 23.12
CA PRO A 416 1.16 -30.46 24.54
C PRO A 416 1.57 -31.86 25.06
N GLY A 417 2.56 -31.93 25.95
CA GLY A 417 2.95 -33.15 26.70
C GLY A 417 4.22 -33.90 26.20
N GLY A 418 5.20 -33.22 25.62
CA GLY A 418 6.36 -33.85 24.97
C GLY A 418 7.26 -34.70 25.87
N ILE A 419 7.22 -36.03 25.70
CA ILE A 419 8.23 -36.96 26.23
C ILE A 419 9.40 -37.07 25.23
N SER A 420 10.63 -36.88 25.72
CA SER A 420 11.86 -37.08 24.95
C SER A 420 11.99 -38.57 24.56
N SER A 421 12.15 -38.82 23.27
CA SER A 421 12.45 -40.15 22.71
C SER A 421 13.70 -40.02 21.85
N PRO A 422 14.67 -40.94 21.98
CA PRO A 422 16.00 -40.79 21.39
C PRO A 422 16.01 -41.05 19.87
N GLY A 423 16.95 -40.39 19.17
CA GLY A 423 17.64 -40.86 17.97
C GLY A 423 16.82 -41.33 16.76
N LEU A 424 15.56 -40.92 16.60
CA LEU A 424 14.77 -41.30 15.41
C LEU A 424 15.36 -40.69 14.14
N SER A 425 15.44 -41.47 13.07
CA SER A 425 15.79 -40.95 11.75
C SER A 425 14.72 -39.96 11.27
N PRO A 426 15.05 -38.98 10.40
CA PRO A 426 14.08 -38.00 9.91
C PRO A 426 12.82 -38.62 9.30
N THR A 427 12.98 -39.71 8.54
CA THR A 427 11.88 -40.45 7.92
C THR A 427 10.97 -41.11 8.96
N GLU A 428 11.56 -41.71 10.00
CA GLU A 428 10.80 -42.36 11.06
C GLU A 428 10.07 -41.33 11.93
N PHE A 429 10.71 -40.19 12.20
CA PHE A 429 10.09 -39.07 12.89
C PHE A 429 8.84 -38.56 12.14
N CYS A 430 8.95 -38.32 10.83
CA CYS A 430 7.81 -37.90 10.01
C CYS A 430 6.68 -38.94 10.04
N ARG A 431 7.00 -40.23 9.91
CA ARG A 431 6.01 -41.31 9.94
C ARG A 431 5.26 -41.34 11.28
N ARG A 432 6.01 -41.28 12.40
CA ARG A 432 5.47 -41.29 13.76
C ARG A 432 4.51 -40.12 14.01
N HIS A 433 4.85 -38.94 13.49
CA HIS A 433 4.07 -37.71 13.67
C HIS A 433 3.07 -37.45 12.52
N ARG A 434 2.90 -38.38 11.57
CA ARG A 434 2.01 -38.26 10.39
C ARG A 434 2.32 -37.03 9.53
N LEU A 435 3.59 -36.64 9.48
CA LEU A 435 4.09 -35.58 8.62
C LEU A 435 4.43 -36.13 7.24
N PRO A 436 4.46 -35.28 6.20
CA PRO A 436 5.02 -35.66 4.91
C PRO A 436 6.48 -36.12 5.04
N ALA A 437 6.90 -37.04 4.17
CA ALA A 437 8.30 -37.49 4.14
C ALA A 437 9.26 -36.31 3.90
N PRO A 438 10.48 -36.33 4.48
CA PRO A 438 11.49 -35.30 4.24
C PRO A 438 11.72 -35.12 2.74
N THR A 439 11.65 -33.87 2.27
CA THR A 439 11.84 -33.56 0.85
C THR A 439 13.29 -33.13 0.65
N PRO A 440 14.08 -33.83 -0.19
CA PRO A 440 15.43 -33.39 -0.50
C PRO A 440 15.37 -32.08 -1.28
N PHE A 441 16.28 -31.16 -0.99
CA PHE A 441 16.38 -29.89 -1.68
C PHE A 441 17.85 -29.49 -1.80
N SER A 442 18.23 -28.92 -2.93
CA SER A 442 19.58 -28.44 -3.20
C SER A 442 19.52 -27.17 -4.03
N CYS A 443 20.30 -26.16 -3.62
CA CYS A 443 20.56 -24.96 -4.43
C CYS A 443 21.83 -25.10 -5.29
N ALA A 444 22.49 -26.27 -5.24
CA ALA A 444 23.75 -26.53 -5.95
C ALA A 444 23.47 -27.11 -7.35
N GLY A 445 23.91 -26.39 -8.38
CA GLY A 445 23.81 -26.81 -9.79
C GLY A 445 23.72 -25.61 -10.74
N PRO A 446 23.97 -25.82 -12.05
CA PRO A 446 23.81 -24.79 -13.08
C PRO A 446 22.34 -24.55 -13.47
N ALA A 447 21.43 -25.43 -13.06
CA ALA A 447 20.01 -25.34 -13.36
C ALA A 447 19.25 -24.48 -12.34
N MET A 448 18.10 -23.95 -12.75
CA MET A 448 17.18 -23.23 -11.85
C MET A 448 16.80 -24.13 -10.66
N PRO A 449 16.71 -23.58 -9.42
CA PRO A 449 16.29 -24.34 -8.26
C PRO A 449 14.91 -24.98 -8.44
N ASP A 450 14.70 -26.17 -7.87
CA ASP A 450 13.41 -26.86 -7.91
C ASP A 450 12.34 -26.04 -7.18
N THR A 451 11.30 -25.65 -7.90
CA THR A 451 10.21 -24.82 -7.36
C THR A 451 9.08 -25.63 -6.74
N THR A 452 9.09 -26.97 -6.88
CA THR A 452 7.99 -27.84 -6.42
C THR A 452 7.78 -27.77 -4.91
N ILE A 453 8.86 -27.57 -4.15
CA ILE A 453 8.82 -27.45 -2.69
C ILE A 453 7.99 -26.23 -2.25
N PHE A 454 8.10 -25.10 -2.94
CA PHE A 454 7.36 -23.87 -2.61
C PHE A 454 5.87 -24.02 -2.91
N THR A 455 5.53 -24.63 -4.04
CA THR A 455 4.15 -25.00 -4.38
C THR A 455 3.55 -25.95 -3.34
N ARG A 456 4.34 -26.92 -2.85
CA ARG A 456 3.92 -27.84 -1.79
C ARG A 456 3.66 -27.11 -0.47
N LEU A 457 4.57 -26.22 -0.06
CA LEU A 457 4.41 -25.39 1.14
C LEU A 457 3.13 -24.55 1.07
N ALA A 458 2.90 -23.85 -0.04
CA ALA A 458 1.69 -23.04 -0.22
C ALA A 458 0.41 -23.90 -0.29
N THR A 459 0.48 -25.09 -0.89
CA THR A 459 -0.65 -26.04 -0.88
C THR A 459 -0.98 -26.49 0.55
N MET A 460 0.04 -26.77 1.37
CA MET A 460 -0.14 -27.14 2.78
C MET A 460 -0.73 -25.99 3.61
N ALA A 461 -0.25 -24.76 3.40
CA ALA A 461 -0.79 -23.56 4.01
C ALA A 461 -2.24 -23.29 3.59
N THR A 462 -2.59 -23.56 2.33
CA THR A 462 -3.94 -23.33 1.81
C THR A 462 -4.95 -24.36 2.35
N PHE A 463 -4.51 -25.61 2.54
CA PHE A 463 -5.36 -26.76 2.90
C PHE A 463 -4.83 -27.54 4.12
N PRO A 464 -4.80 -26.94 5.33
CA PRO A 464 -4.18 -27.54 6.51
C PRO A 464 -4.86 -28.83 7.00
N ARG A 465 -6.14 -29.05 6.65
CA ARG A 465 -6.93 -30.23 7.10
C ARG A 465 -7.03 -31.37 6.09
N ARG A 466 -6.44 -31.26 4.89
CA ARG A 466 -6.32 -32.44 4.03
C ARG A 466 -5.32 -33.38 4.69
N ARG A 467 -5.85 -34.33 5.47
CA ARG A 467 -5.08 -35.44 6.05
C ARG A 467 -4.36 -36.12 4.90
N TRP A 468 -3.06 -35.86 4.76
CA TRP A 468 -2.18 -36.46 3.77
C TRP A 468 -2.06 -37.96 4.08
N ARG A 469 -3.09 -38.73 3.75
CA ARG A 469 -3.00 -40.19 3.64
C ARG A 469 -2.18 -40.48 2.40
N VAL A 470 -0.88 -40.68 2.62
CA VAL A 470 0.02 -41.57 1.88
C VAL A 470 -0.39 -41.81 0.43
N GLN A 471 0.18 -41.03 -0.49
CA GLN A 471 0.42 -41.50 -1.84
C GLN A 471 1.78 -42.23 -1.82
N GLN A 472 1.75 -43.50 -1.45
CA GLN A 472 2.81 -44.46 -1.74
C GLN A 472 2.15 -45.68 -2.37
N GLN A 473 2.05 -45.69 -3.71
CA GLN A 473 2.46 -46.81 -4.56
C GLN A 473 2.27 -46.49 -6.06
N GLY A 474 3.36 -46.60 -6.83
CA GLY A 474 3.36 -47.19 -8.17
C GLY A 474 3.09 -46.30 -9.40
N SER A 475 4.17 -45.87 -10.06
CA SER A 475 4.38 -45.81 -11.52
C SER A 475 3.54 -44.89 -12.43
N PRO A 476 4.10 -44.41 -13.58
CA PRO A 476 3.46 -43.44 -14.45
C PRO A 476 2.49 -44.13 -15.42
N LEU A 477 1.52 -43.36 -15.91
CA LEU A 477 0.43 -43.67 -16.86
C LEU A 477 -0.93 -43.75 -16.17
N SER A 478 -1.68 -42.65 -16.28
CA SER A 478 -3.05 -42.58 -16.81
C SER A 478 -3.79 -41.41 -16.13
N TYR A 479 -3.82 -40.27 -16.82
CA TYR A 479 -4.86 -39.26 -16.60
C TYR A 479 -6.20 -39.89 -17.00
N ARG A 480 -7.04 -40.23 -16.03
CA ARG A 480 -8.46 -40.43 -16.29
C ARG A 480 -9.30 -39.95 -15.11
N HIS A 481 -10.16 -39.00 -15.44
CA HIS A 481 -11.37 -38.60 -14.73
C HIS A 481 -12.00 -39.74 -13.94
N LEU A 482 -12.35 -39.45 -12.68
CA LEU A 482 -13.51 -40.05 -12.03
C LEU A 482 -14.11 -39.07 -11.02
N VAL A 483 -15.15 -38.40 -11.51
CA VAL A 483 -16.27 -37.89 -10.70
C VAL A 483 -16.96 -39.09 -10.07
N HIS A 484 -17.08 -39.10 -8.74
CA HIS A 484 -18.14 -39.72 -7.93
C HIS A 484 -18.05 -39.00 -6.57
N GLY A 485 -19.07 -38.36 -6.02
CA GLY A 485 -20.48 -38.73 -6.02
C GLY A 485 -20.82 -39.24 -4.62
N GLU A 486 -20.80 -38.36 -3.62
CA GLU A 486 -21.34 -38.67 -2.29
C GLU A 486 -22.49 -37.71 -1.96
N ARG A 487 -23.69 -38.30 -1.97
CA ARG A 487 -24.96 -37.72 -1.56
C ARG A 487 -24.93 -37.52 -0.05
N HIS A 488 -25.17 -36.29 0.42
CA HIS A 488 -25.87 -36.09 1.67
C HIS A 488 -27.12 -35.22 1.44
N THR A 489 -28.21 -35.75 1.96
CA THR A 489 -29.59 -35.28 1.93
C THR A 489 -29.81 -34.07 2.83
N THR A 490 -30.10 -32.91 2.22
CA THR A 490 -30.90 -31.78 2.74
C THR A 490 -31.04 -30.82 1.55
N SER A 491 -32.17 -30.30 1.09
CA SER A 491 -33.51 -30.12 1.64
C SER A 491 -34.44 -29.80 0.46
N PHE A 492 -35.46 -30.63 0.26
CA PHE A 492 -36.37 -30.69 -0.89
C PHE A 492 -37.36 -29.51 -1.01
N TRP A 493 -37.40 -28.60 -0.04
CA TRP A 493 -38.35 -27.48 -0.02
C TRP A 493 -37.86 -26.16 -0.65
N LEU A 494 -36.58 -26.04 -1.01
CA LEU A 494 -36.02 -24.77 -1.54
C LEU A 494 -36.05 -24.63 -3.08
N ARG A 495 -36.48 -25.67 -3.83
CA ARG A 495 -36.53 -25.64 -5.29
C ARG A 495 -37.90 -25.35 -5.90
N VAL A 496 -38.97 -25.27 -5.10
CA VAL A 496 -40.31 -24.91 -5.61
C VAL A 496 -40.62 -23.41 -5.44
N ALA A 497 -39.93 -22.70 -4.53
CA ALA A 497 -40.22 -21.29 -4.26
C ALA A 497 -39.54 -20.27 -5.20
N LEU A 498 -38.45 -20.64 -5.89
CA LEU A 498 -37.67 -19.71 -6.73
C LEU A 498 -38.15 -19.62 -8.20
N GLY A 499 -39.06 -20.50 -8.64
CA GLY A 499 -39.61 -20.48 -10.00
C GLY A 499 -40.77 -19.50 -10.20
N ALA A 500 -41.46 -19.09 -9.13
CA ALA A 500 -42.66 -18.25 -9.24
C ALA A 500 -42.37 -16.74 -9.11
N ALA A 501 -41.26 -16.34 -8.49
CA ALA A 501 -40.92 -14.92 -8.29
C ALA A 501 -40.29 -14.26 -9.53
N GLY A 502 -39.64 -15.04 -10.41
CA GLY A 502 -38.95 -14.52 -11.60
C GLY A 502 -39.88 -14.11 -12.75
N ALA A 503 -41.07 -14.72 -12.86
CA ALA A 503 -42.01 -14.42 -13.95
C ALA A 503 -42.86 -13.15 -13.70
N ALA A 504 -43.12 -12.81 -12.43
CA ALA A 504 -43.94 -11.64 -12.09
C ALA A 504 -43.19 -10.30 -12.30
N VAL A 505 -41.87 -10.27 -12.06
CA VAL A 505 -41.07 -9.04 -12.18
C VAL A 505 -40.83 -8.65 -13.65
N ALA A 506 -40.70 -9.64 -14.55
CA ALA A 506 -40.55 -9.39 -15.99
C ALA A 506 -41.85 -8.85 -16.63
N ALA A 507 -43.02 -9.31 -16.19
CA ALA A 507 -44.30 -8.83 -16.71
C ALA A 507 -44.64 -7.39 -16.27
N VAL A 508 -44.30 -7.02 -15.03
CA VAL A 508 -44.55 -5.66 -14.50
C VAL A 508 -43.63 -4.61 -15.16
N LEU A 509 -42.36 -4.95 -15.42
CA LEU A 509 -41.44 -4.04 -16.13
C LEU A 509 -41.82 -3.85 -17.61
N SER A 510 -42.34 -4.90 -18.25
CA SER A 510 -42.81 -4.85 -19.65
C SER A 510 -44.07 -3.98 -19.81
N PHE A 511 -45.01 -4.05 -18.85
CA PHE A 511 -46.23 -3.25 -18.88
C PHE A 511 -46.01 -1.77 -18.55
N SER A 512 -45.06 -1.47 -17.64
CA SER A 512 -44.68 -0.09 -17.31
C SER A 512 -43.93 0.61 -18.47
N LEU A 513 -43.07 -0.11 -19.20
CA LEU A 513 -42.41 0.42 -20.40
C LEU A 513 -43.39 0.67 -21.56
N TYR A 514 -44.40 -0.20 -21.72
CA TYR A 514 -45.45 -0.03 -22.74
C TYR A 514 -46.34 1.21 -22.48
N ARG A 515 -46.67 1.51 -21.22
CA ARG A 515 -47.45 2.72 -20.87
C ARG A 515 -46.68 4.04 -21.04
N VAL A 516 -45.35 4.00 -20.94
CA VAL A 516 -44.49 5.19 -21.13
C VAL A 516 -44.27 5.49 -22.61
N LEU A 517 -44.22 4.47 -23.47
CA LEU A 517 -44.02 4.64 -24.92
C LEU A 517 -45.29 4.99 -25.71
N VAL A 518 -46.49 4.67 -25.20
CA VAL A 518 -47.77 4.98 -25.89
C VAL A 518 -48.30 6.38 -25.55
N LYS A 519 -47.70 7.12 -24.61
CA LYS A 519 -48.16 8.46 -24.19
C LYS A 519 -47.34 9.63 -24.74
N SER A 520 -46.43 9.39 -25.70
CA SER A 520 -45.67 10.44 -26.40
C SER A 520 -45.86 10.43 -27.93
N ARG A 521 -47.09 10.25 -28.39
CA ARG A 521 -47.53 10.71 -29.70
C ARG A 521 -48.76 11.58 -29.56
#